data_AF-A0A4S3LUV2-F1
#
_entry.id   AF-A0A4S3LUV2-F1
#
_cell.length_a   1.000
_cell.length_b   1.000
_cell.length_c   1.000
_cell.angle_alpha   90.00
_cell.angle_beta   90.00
_cell.angle_gamma   90.00
#
_symmetry.space_group_name_H-M   'P 1'
#
loop_
_entity.id
_entity.type
_entity.pdbx_description
1 polymer ?
#
loop_
_entity_poly.entity_id
_entity_poly.type
_entity_poly.pdbx_seq_one_letter_code
_entity_poly.pdbx_strand_id
1 'polypeptide(L)'
;HTLIGAGNQQGGLDISNLLKPALARGELKTIAATTWSEYKKYFEKDAALSRRFQPVKVSEPTAAEATIILRGLASVYEHSHGVLIDDEALQAAATLSERYLSGRQLPDKAIDVLDTACARVAINLSSPPRQISALITATHQYEVEIRQLEREHRIGLHQNEVRLHELHQLHEEAKIQLDELDTGWKHQRDLVHQIIALRHELLNMTVAEPDDASVPGKRDTLTLLMAELNDLHQTRTLVSPHVDKGQIAAVIAEWTGVPLNRLSQSEMTLITELPVWLGEKIKGQSLAIAHLHKHLLTARADLRRPGRPLGAFLLAGPSGVGKTETVLQLAELLFGGRQYLTTINMSEFQEKHTVSRLIGSPPGYVGYGEGGVLTEAIRQKPYSVVLLDEVEKAHPDVLNLFYQAFDKGEMADGEGRLIDCKNVVFFLTSNLGYQVIVEHADNAQRLHEALYPILADFFKPALLARMETIPFLPLSKETLITIIAAKLHRLETLLHQRFGAEVMIDAQVSDEIMLRVTRAENGARMLESVIDGEVLPPLSLLLLQKLAAGSTISRVRIAVDEHRFTADIQETATENEGELCVE
;
A
#
# COMPACT_ATOMS: atom_id res chain seq x y z
N HIS A 1 -36.03 0.33 -13.82
CA HIS A 1 -36.02 1.56 -13.00
C HIS A 1 -35.72 2.79 -13.86
N THR A 2 -34.77 2.74 -14.79
CA THR A 2 -34.46 3.83 -15.76
C THR A 2 -35.68 4.33 -16.52
N LEU A 3 -36.47 3.41 -17.10
CA LEU A 3 -37.69 3.74 -17.85
C LEU A 3 -38.80 4.42 -17.01
N ILE A 4 -38.81 4.17 -15.69
CA ILE A 4 -39.84 4.70 -14.76
C ILE A 4 -39.33 5.95 -14.04
N GLY A 5 -38.03 6.00 -13.73
CA GLY A 5 -37.37 7.12 -13.06
C GLY A 5 -37.10 8.32 -13.97
N ALA A 6 -36.92 8.11 -15.28
CA ALA A 6 -36.73 9.17 -16.26
C ALA A 6 -37.95 10.11 -16.40
N GLY A 7 -39.15 9.65 -16.04
CA GLY A 7 -40.38 10.44 -16.08
C GLY A 7 -40.55 11.45 -14.93
N ASN A 8 -39.68 11.43 -13.91
CA ASN A 8 -39.80 12.31 -12.74
C ASN A 8 -39.16 13.70 -12.90
N GLN A 9 -38.54 14.01 -14.06
CA GLN A 9 -38.20 15.41 -14.39
C GLN A 9 -39.47 16.12 -14.89
N GLN A 10 -39.74 17.33 -14.39
CA GLN A 10 -40.91 18.13 -14.79
C GLN A 10 -40.96 18.28 -16.32
N GLY A 11 -41.83 17.50 -16.98
CA GLY A 11 -42.01 17.50 -18.44
C GLY A 11 -41.59 16.22 -19.18
N GLY A 12 -40.98 15.24 -18.52
CA GLY A 12 -40.65 13.94 -19.12
C GLY A 12 -41.88 13.06 -19.35
N LEU A 13 -42.01 12.46 -20.54
CA LEU A 13 -43.03 11.45 -20.81
C LEU A 13 -42.82 10.24 -19.90
N ASP A 14 -43.74 10.02 -18.96
CA ASP A 14 -43.69 8.87 -18.04
C ASP A 14 -44.13 7.58 -18.77
N ILE A 15 -43.15 6.91 -19.39
CA ILE A 15 -43.31 5.66 -20.17
C ILE A 15 -43.98 4.55 -19.31
N SER A 16 -43.86 4.61 -17.99
CA SER A 16 -44.56 3.75 -17.03
C SER A 16 -46.06 3.64 -17.31
N ASN A 17 -46.72 4.77 -17.57
CA ASN A 17 -48.17 4.81 -17.75
C ASN A 17 -48.63 4.22 -19.10
N LEU A 18 -47.76 4.19 -20.10
CA LEU A 18 -48.02 3.54 -21.38
C LEU A 18 -47.89 2.01 -21.31
N LEU A 19 -47.03 1.51 -20.41
CA LEU A 19 -46.79 0.08 -20.24
C LEU A 19 -47.84 -0.60 -19.36
N LYS A 20 -48.44 0.12 -18.40
CA LYS A 20 -49.44 -0.41 -17.46
C LYS A 20 -50.61 -1.14 -18.12
N PRO A 21 -51.26 -0.61 -19.18
CA PRO A 21 -52.36 -1.31 -19.86
C PRO A 21 -51.92 -2.61 -20.55
N ALA A 22 -50.78 -2.60 -21.24
CA ALA A 22 -50.25 -3.77 -21.93
C ALA A 22 -49.81 -4.88 -20.96
N LEU A 23 -49.20 -4.50 -19.82
CA LEU A 23 -48.88 -5.41 -18.73
C LEU A 23 -50.12 -5.98 -18.05
N ALA A 24 -51.19 -5.17 -17.90
CA ALA A 24 -52.45 -5.63 -17.32
C ALA A 24 -53.21 -6.62 -18.21
N ARG A 25 -53.12 -6.46 -19.54
CA ARG A 25 -53.72 -7.38 -20.52
C ARG A 25 -52.87 -8.62 -20.79
N GLY A 26 -51.63 -8.68 -20.29
CA GLY A 26 -50.71 -9.79 -20.51
C GLY A 26 -50.19 -9.89 -21.95
N GLU A 27 -50.36 -8.83 -22.75
CA GLU A 27 -49.86 -8.73 -24.13
C GLU A 27 -48.32 -8.62 -24.16
N LEU A 28 -47.75 -8.10 -23.08
CA LEU A 28 -46.31 -7.91 -22.91
C LEU A 28 -45.75 -8.87 -21.86
N LYS A 29 -44.84 -9.76 -22.28
CA LYS A 29 -44.04 -10.58 -21.36
C LYS A 29 -42.71 -9.87 -21.10
N THR A 30 -42.40 -9.59 -19.85
CA THR A 30 -41.24 -8.77 -19.49
C THR A 30 -40.50 -9.35 -18.30
N ILE A 31 -39.17 -9.43 -18.41
CA ILE A 31 -38.26 -9.68 -17.30
C ILE A 31 -37.55 -8.35 -17.00
N ALA A 32 -37.64 -7.88 -15.76
CA ALA A 32 -37.02 -6.63 -15.34
C ALA A 32 -35.88 -6.93 -14.34
N ALA A 33 -34.70 -6.38 -14.60
CA ALA A 33 -33.58 -6.38 -13.67
C ALA A 33 -33.46 -5.00 -13.00
N THR A 34 -33.32 -4.98 -11.68
CA THR A 34 -33.19 -3.74 -10.91
C THR A 34 -32.50 -4.02 -9.59
N THR A 35 -31.80 -3.02 -9.05
CA THR A 35 -31.27 -3.13 -7.68
C THR A 35 -32.39 -3.00 -6.64
N TRP A 36 -32.17 -3.51 -5.43
CA TRP A 36 -33.16 -3.44 -4.35
C TRP A 36 -33.51 -2.00 -3.97
N SER A 37 -32.51 -1.10 -3.93
CA SER A 37 -32.70 0.32 -3.64
C SER A 37 -33.62 0.99 -4.66
N GLU A 38 -33.43 0.70 -5.95
CA GLU A 38 -34.27 1.22 -7.03
C GLU A 38 -35.66 0.60 -7.05
N TYR A 39 -35.78 -0.70 -6.73
CA TYR A 39 -37.07 -1.36 -6.58
C TYR A 39 -37.90 -0.66 -5.50
N LYS A 40 -37.31 -0.42 -4.32
CA LYS A 40 -37.95 0.29 -3.22
C LYS A 40 -38.34 1.72 -3.58
N LYS A 41 -37.46 2.42 -4.32
CA LYS A 41 -37.66 3.82 -4.69
C LYS A 41 -38.75 4.02 -5.75
N TYR A 42 -38.80 3.15 -6.77
CA TYR A 42 -39.61 3.37 -7.97
C TYR A 42 -40.73 2.35 -8.18
N PHE A 43 -40.54 1.07 -7.83
CA PHE A 43 -41.53 0.02 -8.08
C PHE A 43 -42.49 -0.18 -6.92
N GLU A 44 -41.97 -0.21 -5.68
CA GLU A 44 -42.81 -0.44 -4.50
C GLU A 44 -43.81 0.71 -4.26
N LYS A 45 -43.43 1.94 -4.62
CA LYS A 45 -44.31 3.11 -4.54
C LYS A 45 -45.46 3.08 -5.55
N ASP A 46 -45.33 2.33 -6.65
CA ASP A 46 -46.36 2.22 -7.68
C ASP A 46 -47.16 0.92 -7.51
N ALA A 47 -48.38 1.05 -6.99
CA ALA A 47 -49.29 -0.06 -6.73
C ALA A 47 -49.69 -0.85 -7.99
N ALA A 48 -49.63 -0.24 -9.18
CA ALA A 48 -49.96 -0.94 -10.43
C ALA A 48 -48.82 -1.86 -10.86
N LEU A 49 -47.57 -1.41 -10.73
CA LEU A 49 -46.38 -2.19 -11.10
C LEU A 49 -46.09 -3.29 -10.08
N SER A 50 -46.19 -3.01 -8.77
CA SER A 50 -45.94 -4.00 -7.72
C SER A 50 -46.89 -5.20 -7.76
N ARG A 51 -48.11 -5.02 -8.29
CA ARG A 51 -49.10 -6.11 -8.49
C ARG A 51 -48.91 -6.89 -9.79
N ARG A 52 -47.99 -6.49 -10.67
CA ARG A 52 -47.78 -7.09 -12.00
C ARG A 52 -46.42 -7.75 -12.14
N PHE A 53 -45.44 -7.32 -11.33
CA PHE A 53 -44.13 -7.96 -11.25
C PHE A 53 -44.04 -8.81 -9.99
N GLN A 54 -43.62 -10.08 -10.16
CA GLN A 54 -43.23 -10.93 -9.04
C GLN A 54 -41.76 -10.67 -8.71
N PRO A 55 -41.40 -10.25 -7.49
CA PRO A 55 -40.00 -10.11 -7.10
C PRO A 55 -39.35 -11.50 -7.03
N VAL A 56 -38.32 -11.70 -7.83
CA VAL A 56 -37.41 -12.86 -7.75
C VAL A 56 -36.07 -12.35 -7.24
N LYS A 57 -35.73 -12.69 -6.00
CA LYS A 57 -34.48 -12.25 -5.38
C LYS A 57 -33.34 -13.14 -5.85
N VAL A 58 -32.41 -12.55 -6.60
CA VAL A 58 -31.13 -13.17 -6.95
C VAL A 58 -30.11 -12.71 -5.92
N SER A 59 -29.54 -13.67 -5.18
CA SER A 59 -28.51 -13.38 -4.17
C SER A 59 -27.12 -13.54 -4.78
N GLU A 60 -26.13 -12.88 -4.18
CA GLU A 60 -24.72 -13.08 -4.51
C GLU A 60 -24.33 -14.56 -4.26
N PRO A 61 -23.66 -15.23 -5.21
CA PRO A 61 -23.17 -16.59 -5.01
C PRO A 61 -22.02 -16.61 -4.00
N THR A 62 -21.89 -17.73 -3.30
CA THR A 62 -20.71 -18.03 -2.48
C THR A 62 -19.46 -18.21 -3.34
N ALA A 63 -18.26 -18.09 -2.76
CA ALA A 63 -17.03 -18.35 -3.51
C ALA A 63 -17.01 -19.74 -4.17
N ALA A 64 -17.54 -20.78 -3.51
CA ALA A 64 -17.64 -22.12 -4.08
C ALA A 64 -18.56 -22.18 -5.31
N GLU A 65 -19.71 -21.51 -5.26
CA GLU A 65 -20.63 -21.40 -6.40
C GLU A 65 -20.02 -20.54 -7.52
N ALA A 66 -19.33 -19.46 -7.18
CA ALA A 66 -18.63 -18.63 -8.15
C ALA A 66 -17.53 -19.42 -8.88
N THR A 67 -16.79 -20.30 -8.20
CA THR A 67 -15.82 -21.21 -8.86
C THR A 67 -16.51 -22.12 -9.88
N ILE A 68 -17.71 -22.63 -9.60
CA ILE A 68 -18.47 -23.45 -10.56
C ILE A 68 -18.86 -22.62 -11.78
N ILE A 69 -19.30 -21.38 -11.58
CA ILE A 69 -19.61 -20.45 -12.68
C ILE A 69 -18.36 -20.20 -13.53
N LEU A 70 -17.23 -19.92 -12.90
CA LEU A 70 -15.96 -19.67 -13.59
C LEU A 70 -15.47 -20.88 -14.39
N ARG A 71 -15.63 -22.12 -13.87
CA ARG A 71 -15.34 -23.34 -14.64
C ARG A 71 -16.17 -23.45 -15.91
N GLY A 72 -17.44 -23.03 -15.87
CA GLY A 72 -18.31 -23.01 -17.04
C GLY A 72 -17.91 -21.94 -18.08
N LEU A 73 -17.25 -20.87 -17.65
CA LEU A 73 -16.77 -19.78 -18.51
C LEU A 73 -15.32 -19.96 -18.97
N ALA A 74 -14.54 -20.83 -18.30
CA ALA A 74 -13.11 -21.00 -18.53
C ALA A 74 -12.81 -21.24 -20.02
N SER A 75 -13.49 -22.18 -20.67
CA SER A 75 -13.26 -22.51 -22.08
C SER A 75 -13.50 -21.33 -23.04
N VAL A 76 -14.42 -20.43 -22.71
CA VAL A 76 -14.69 -19.22 -23.50
C VAL A 76 -13.52 -18.25 -23.40
N TYR A 77 -13.01 -18.02 -22.18
CA TYR A 77 -11.87 -17.13 -21.94
C TYR A 77 -10.55 -17.70 -22.45
N GLU A 78 -10.36 -19.01 -22.33
CA GLU A 78 -9.20 -19.70 -22.91
C GLU A 78 -9.15 -19.52 -24.42
N HIS A 79 -10.30 -19.69 -25.10
CA HIS A 79 -10.39 -19.52 -26.54
C HIS A 79 -10.22 -18.05 -26.97
N SER A 80 -10.80 -17.09 -26.24
CA SER A 80 -10.72 -15.67 -26.59
C SER A 80 -9.31 -15.09 -26.42
N HIS A 81 -8.59 -15.52 -25.39
CA HIS A 81 -7.25 -15.00 -25.06
C HIS A 81 -6.11 -15.88 -25.55
N GLY A 82 -6.39 -17.12 -25.97
CA GLY A 82 -5.37 -18.08 -26.42
C GLY A 82 -4.45 -18.56 -25.30
N VAL A 83 -4.95 -18.59 -24.07
CA VAL A 83 -4.22 -19.02 -22.86
C VAL A 83 -4.95 -20.17 -22.18
N LEU A 84 -4.26 -20.96 -21.37
CA LEU A 84 -4.90 -21.98 -20.54
C LEU A 84 -5.08 -21.47 -19.11
N ILE A 85 -6.12 -21.92 -18.44
CA ILE A 85 -6.47 -21.50 -17.08
C ILE A 85 -6.45 -22.71 -16.16
N ASP A 86 -5.65 -22.66 -15.10
CA ASP A 86 -5.62 -23.72 -14.10
C ASP A 86 -6.84 -23.68 -13.18
N ASP A 87 -7.27 -24.84 -12.67
CA ASP A 87 -8.38 -24.89 -11.70
C ASP A 87 -8.05 -24.11 -10.41
N GLU A 88 -6.78 -24.13 -10.00
CA GLU A 88 -6.31 -23.33 -8.86
C GLU A 88 -6.46 -21.82 -9.10
N ALA A 89 -6.32 -21.35 -10.34
CA ALA A 89 -6.54 -19.96 -10.70
C ALA A 89 -8.02 -19.59 -10.59
N LEU A 90 -8.94 -20.47 -11.01
CA LEU A 90 -10.38 -20.26 -10.87
C LEU A 90 -10.80 -20.20 -9.38
N GLN A 91 -10.26 -21.11 -8.56
CA GLN A 91 -10.48 -21.09 -7.11
C GLN A 91 -9.90 -19.83 -6.47
N ALA A 92 -8.68 -19.44 -6.85
CA ALA A 92 -8.04 -18.21 -6.39
C ALA A 92 -8.83 -16.97 -6.80
N ALA A 93 -9.35 -16.91 -8.04
CA ALA A 93 -10.12 -15.78 -8.53
C ALA A 93 -11.38 -15.58 -7.68
N ALA A 94 -12.10 -16.64 -7.36
CA ALA A 94 -13.28 -16.56 -6.50
C ALA A 94 -12.92 -16.20 -5.05
N THR A 95 -12.02 -16.95 -4.42
CA THR A 95 -11.68 -16.79 -2.99
C THR A 95 -10.94 -15.48 -2.69
N LEU A 96 -9.96 -15.11 -3.51
CA LEU A 96 -9.21 -13.87 -3.31
C LEU A 96 -10.05 -12.65 -3.69
N SER A 97 -10.88 -12.70 -4.74
CA SER A 97 -11.78 -11.56 -5.02
C SER A 97 -12.86 -11.40 -3.95
N GLU A 98 -13.39 -12.49 -3.39
CA GLU A 98 -14.30 -12.45 -2.23
C GLU A 98 -13.65 -11.70 -1.08
N ARG A 99 -12.42 -12.11 -0.74
CA ARG A 99 -11.69 -11.60 0.40
C ARG A 99 -11.23 -10.15 0.20
N TYR A 100 -10.59 -9.85 -0.93
CA TYR A 100 -9.81 -8.61 -1.15
C TYR A 100 -10.52 -7.52 -1.96
N LEU A 101 -11.55 -7.82 -2.74
CA LEU A 101 -12.28 -6.82 -3.52
C LEU A 101 -13.63 -6.51 -2.87
N SER A 102 -13.60 -5.67 -1.84
CA SER A 102 -14.80 -5.16 -1.15
C SER A 102 -15.50 -4.09 -1.97
N GLY A 103 -16.84 -4.09 -1.97
CA GLY A 103 -17.66 -3.12 -2.70
C GLY A 103 -18.11 -3.57 -4.10
N ARG A 104 -17.58 -4.70 -4.58
CA ARG A 104 -18.07 -5.42 -5.76
C ARG A 104 -18.61 -6.79 -5.34
N GLN A 105 -19.58 -7.32 -6.09
CA GLN A 105 -20.21 -8.59 -5.80
C GLN A 105 -19.65 -9.71 -6.67
N LEU A 106 -19.59 -10.94 -6.13
CA LEU A 106 -19.47 -12.15 -6.93
C LEU A 106 -20.73 -12.34 -7.82
N PRO A 107 -20.61 -13.02 -8.96
CA PRO A 107 -19.39 -13.56 -9.57
C PRO A 107 -18.61 -12.52 -10.40
N ASP A 108 -19.19 -11.33 -10.64
CA ASP A 108 -18.65 -10.28 -11.53
C ASP A 108 -17.19 -9.94 -11.23
N LYS A 109 -16.87 -9.65 -9.97
CA LYS A 109 -15.48 -9.32 -9.59
C LYS A 109 -14.47 -10.43 -9.85
N ALA A 110 -14.89 -11.69 -9.78
CA ALA A 110 -13.99 -12.83 -10.01
C ALA A 110 -13.77 -13.04 -11.52
N ILE A 111 -14.81 -12.81 -12.32
CA ILE A 111 -14.74 -12.82 -13.79
C ILE A 111 -13.80 -11.74 -14.28
N ASP A 112 -13.95 -10.52 -13.76
CA ASP A 112 -13.10 -9.37 -14.09
C ASP A 112 -11.62 -9.59 -13.78
N VAL A 113 -11.32 -10.18 -12.61
CA VAL A 113 -9.95 -10.54 -12.23
C VAL A 113 -9.39 -11.61 -13.16
N LEU A 114 -10.19 -12.64 -13.46
CA LEU A 114 -9.79 -13.72 -14.35
C LEU A 114 -9.49 -13.20 -15.77
N ASP A 115 -10.40 -12.39 -16.33
CA ASP A 115 -10.26 -11.79 -17.65
C ASP A 115 -9.00 -10.93 -17.76
N THR A 116 -8.75 -10.10 -16.74
CA THR A 116 -7.54 -9.27 -16.66
C THR A 116 -6.26 -10.11 -16.57
N ALA A 117 -6.31 -11.22 -15.83
CA ALA A 117 -5.17 -12.14 -15.74
C ALA A 117 -4.91 -12.86 -17.07
N CYS A 118 -5.97 -13.33 -17.76
CA CYS A 118 -5.88 -13.92 -19.08
C CYS A 118 -5.27 -12.95 -20.10
N ALA A 119 -5.80 -11.71 -20.16
CA ALA A 119 -5.30 -10.67 -21.05
C ALA A 119 -3.82 -10.35 -20.77
N ARG A 120 -3.42 -10.31 -19.49
CA ARG A 120 -2.02 -10.06 -19.09
C ARG A 120 -1.08 -11.17 -19.55
N VAL A 121 -1.46 -12.44 -19.35
CA VAL A 121 -0.64 -13.58 -19.82
C VAL A 121 -0.53 -13.55 -21.34
N ALA A 122 -1.62 -13.27 -22.06
CA ALA A 122 -1.61 -13.13 -23.52
C ALA A 122 -0.69 -11.99 -24.00
N ILE A 123 -0.70 -10.84 -23.31
CA ILE A 123 0.19 -9.70 -23.63
C ILE A 123 1.64 -10.06 -23.35
N ASN A 124 1.96 -10.74 -22.24
CA ASN A 124 3.32 -11.13 -21.88
C ASN A 124 3.96 -12.13 -22.87
N LEU A 125 3.15 -12.86 -23.64
CA LEU A 125 3.63 -13.72 -24.73
C LEU A 125 4.11 -12.93 -25.95
N SER A 126 3.44 -11.81 -26.24
CA SER A 126 3.71 -11.00 -27.45
C SER A 126 4.62 -9.81 -27.19
N SER A 127 4.62 -9.29 -25.96
CA SER A 127 5.32 -8.06 -25.57
C SER A 127 6.43 -8.35 -24.56
N PRO A 128 7.56 -7.62 -24.64
CA PRO A 128 8.65 -7.80 -23.68
C PRO A 128 8.23 -7.36 -22.27
N PRO A 129 8.76 -8.00 -21.21
CA PRO A 129 8.52 -7.61 -19.83
C PRO A 129 8.88 -6.14 -19.56
N ARG A 130 8.18 -5.50 -18.60
CA ARG A 130 8.43 -4.09 -18.22
C ARG A 130 9.90 -3.79 -17.90
N GLN A 131 10.62 -4.76 -17.33
CA GLN A 131 12.05 -4.62 -17.01
C GLN A 131 12.90 -4.45 -18.28
N ILE A 132 12.61 -5.21 -19.34
CA ILE A 132 13.30 -5.09 -20.63
C ILE A 132 12.98 -3.72 -21.25
N SER A 133 11.71 -3.30 -21.25
CA SER A 133 11.33 -1.97 -21.75
C SER A 133 11.97 -0.83 -20.98
N ALA A 134 12.10 -0.95 -19.65
CA ALA A 134 12.77 0.02 -18.80
C ALA A 134 14.27 0.11 -19.11
N LEU A 135 14.95 -1.03 -19.29
CA LEU A 135 16.36 -1.08 -19.67
C LEU A 135 16.60 -0.52 -21.07
N ILE A 136 15.74 -0.80 -22.06
CA ILE A 136 15.80 -0.18 -23.40
C ILE A 136 15.69 1.35 -23.30
N THR A 137 14.79 1.83 -22.44
CA THR A 137 14.62 3.27 -22.24
C THR A 137 15.85 3.88 -21.57
N ALA A 138 16.39 3.22 -20.54
CA ALA A 138 17.58 3.67 -19.82
C ALA A 138 18.82 3.69 -20.71
N THR A 139 19.07 2.63 -21.50
CA THR A 139 20.21 2.59 -22.43
C THR A 139 20.14 3.72 -23.46
N HIS A 140 18.96 4.00 -24.01
CA HIS A 140 18.74 5.13 -24.90
C HIS A 140 18.97 6.48 -24.20
N GLN A 141 18.51 6.64 -22.96
CA GLN A 141 18.75 7.87 -22.18
C GLN A 141 20.24 8.12 -21.95
N TYR A 142 20.98 7.09 -21.52
CA TYR A 142 22.42 7.18 -21.33
C TYR A 142 23.14 7.48 -22.64
N GLU A 143 22.75 6.86 -23.75
CA GLU A 143 23.38 7.11 -25.05
C GLU A 143 23.18 8.55 -25.53
N VAL A 144 21.99 9.13 -25.31
CA VAL A 144 21.72 10.54 -25.63
C VAL A 144 22.56 11.47 -24.76
N GLU A 145 22.68 11.19 -23.45
CA GLU A 145 23.50 11.98 -22.52
C GLU A 145 24.99 11.89 -22.87
N ILE A 146 25.50 10.70 -23.16
CA ILE A 146 26.89 10.46 -23.63
C ILE A 146 27.16 11.27 -24.90
N ARG A 147 26.29 11.16 -25.93
CA ARG A 147 26.45 11.90 -27.19
C ARG A 147 26.48 13.42 -26.98
N GLN A 148 25.67 13.94 -26.05
CA GLN A 148 25.64 15.35 -25.71
C GLN A 148 26.93 15.79 -25.00
N LEU A 149 27.40 15.04 -24.00
CA LEU A 149 28.64 15.35 -23.28
C LEU A 149 29.88 15.22 -24.17
N GLU A 150 29.96 14.20 -25.02
CA GLU A 150 31.03 14.08 -26.01
C GLU A 150 31.08 15.28 -26.97
N ARG A 151 29.90 15.78 -27.38
CA ARG A 151 29.80 16.96 -28.24
C ARG A 151 30.28 18.21 -27.52
N GLU A 152 29.87 18.41 -26.27
CA GLU A 152 30.31 19.55 -25.45
C GLU A 152 31.81 19.52 -25.20
N HIS A 153 32.38 18.33 -24.94
CA HIS A 153 33.81 18.11 -24.80
C HIS A 153 34.57 18.46 -26.10
N ARG A 154 34.06 18.03 -27.27
CA ARG A 154 34.64 18.39 -28.59
C ARG A 154 34.64 19.88 -28.88
N ILE A 155 33.66 20.63 -28.39
CA ILE A 155 33.50 22.08 -28.61
C ILE A 155 34.20 22.89 -27.49
N GLY A 156 34.72 22.23 -26.45
CA GLY A 156 35.43 22.87 -25.34
C GLY A 156 34.51 23.64 -24.37
N LEU A 157 33.21 23.34 -24.34
CA LEU A 157 32.24 24.00 -23.47
C LEU A 157 32.29 23.46 -22.03
N HIS A 158 32.36 22.14 -21.87
CA HIS A 158 32.37 21.46 -20.57
C HIS A 158 33.27 20.21 -20.61
N GLN A 159 34.04 19.98 -19.54
CA GLN A 159 34.95 18.84 -19.39
C GLN A 159 34.56 17.98 -18.16
N ASN A 160 33.35 17.42 -18.19
CA ASN A 160 32.90 16.49 -17.14
C ASN A 160 33.29 15.04 -17.47
N GLU A 161 34.59 14.75 -17.48
CA GLU A 161 35.12 13.41 -17.79
C GLU A 161 34.66 12.33 -16.80
N VAL A 162 34.49 12.69 -15.53
CA VAL A 162 34.02 11.79 -14.46
C VAL A 162 32.60 11.29 -14.77
N ARG A 163 31.67 12.20 -15.10
CA ARG A 163 30.28 11.85 -15.43
C ARG A 163 30.19 11.05 -16.73
N LEU A 164 31.02 11.39 -17.72
CA LEU A 164 31.09 10.65 -18.97
C LEU A 164 31.55 9.20 -18.73
N HIS A 165 32.56 8.99 -17.89
CA HIS A 165 33.01 7.66 -17.52
C HIS A 165 31.93 6.87 -16.75
N GLU A 166 31.26 7.51 -15.79
CA GLU A 166 30.13 6.91 -15.04
C GLU A 166 28.99 6.48 -15.99
N LEU A 167 28.60 7.33 -16.94
CA LEU A 167 27.55 7.01 -17.91
C LEU A 167 27.94 5.86 -18.83
N HIS A 168 29.20 5.76 -19.25
CA HIS A 168 29.66 4.61 -20.03
C HIS A 168 29.58 3.31 -19.22
N GLN A 169 29.95 3.35 -17.94
CA GLN A 169 29.79 2.19 -17.04
C GLN A 169 28.31 1.79 -16.90
N LEU A 170 27.44 2.75 -16.56
CA LEU A 170 25.99 2.51 -16.44
C LEU A 170 25.36 2.01 -17.75
N HIS A 171 25.80 2.53 -18.89
CA HIS A 171 25.33 2.09 -20.20
C HIS A 171 25.73 0.65 -20.51
N GLU A 172 26.99 0.28 -20.27
CA GLU A 172 27.44 -1.11 -20.48
C GLU A 172 26.78 -2.07 -19.49
N GLU A 173 26.65 -1.70 -18.22
CA GLU A 173 25.93 -2.51 -17.23
C GLU A 173 24.46 -2.74 -17.64
N ALA A 174 23.75 -1.68 -18.03
CA ALA A 174 22.36 -1.78 -18.48
C ALA A 174 22.22 -2.61 -19.76
N LYS A 175 23.20 -2.55 -20.66
CA LYS A 175 23.23 -3.31 -21.91
C LYS A 175 23.51 -4.80 -21.68
N ILE A 176 24.43 -5.14 -20.78
CA ILE A 176 24.70 -6.53 -20.36
C ILE A 176 23.42 -7.13 -19.74
N GLN A 177 22.79 -6.40 -18.82
CA GLN A 177 21.54 -6.84 -18.20
C GLN A 177 20.39 -6.99 -19.22
N LEU A 178 20.32 -6.09 -20.21
CA LEU A 178 19.33 -6.15 -21.26
C LEU A 178 19.50 -7.40 -22.13
N ASP A 179 20.73 -7.73 -22.53
CA ASP A 179 21.03 -8.90 -23.36
C ASP A 179 20.74 -10.21 -22.63
N GLU A 180 21.14 -10.32 -21.35
CA GLU A 180 20.81 -11.46 -20.50
C GLU A 180 19.29 -11.65 -20.35
N LEU A 181 18.55 -10.57 -20.13
CA LEU A 181 17.09 -10.63 -19.98
C LEU A 181 16.36 -10.93 -21.28
N ASP A 182 16.80 -10.35 -22.39
CA ASP A 182 16.18 -10.54 -23.70
C ASP A 182 16.41 -11.95 -24.23
N THR A 183 17.62 -12.51 -24.05
CA THR A 183 17.92 -13.91 -24.38
C THR A 183 17.10 -14.87 -23.53
N GLY A 184 17.05 -14.66 -22.20
CA GLY A 184 16.22 -15.45 -21.28
C GLY A 184 14.73 -15.38 -21.62
N TRP A 185 14.21 -14.19 -21.94
CA TRP A 185 12.80 -14.00 -22.32
C TRP A 185 12.46 -14.73 -23.62
N LYS A 186 13.29 -14.59 -24.66
CA LYS A 186 13.08 -15.28 -25.96
C LYS A 186 13.08 -16.79 -25.77
N HIS A 187 14.03 -17.33 -25.02
CA HIS A 187 14.09 -18.76 -24.75
C HIS A 187 12.85 -19.28 -24.03
N GLN A 188 12.43 -18.62 -22.94
CA GLN A 188 11.21 -19.00 -22.23
C GLN A 188 9.95 -18.85 -23.10
N ARG A 189 9.85 -17.78 -23.88
CA ARG A 189 8.70 -17.55 -24.77
C ARG A 189 8.57 -18.65 -25.82
N ASP A 190 9.68 -19.05 -26.44
CA ASP A 190 9.67 -20.07 -27.48
C ASP A 190 9.33 -21.46 -26.92
N LEU A 191 9.78 -21.78 -25.69
CA LEU A 191 9.35 -22.98 -24.95
C LEU A 191 7.85 -22.93 -24.64
N VAL A 192 7.35 -21.79 -24.16
CA VAL A 192 5.93 -21.61 -23.85
C VAL A 192 5.05 -21.78 -25.09
N HIS A 193 5.45 -21.23 -26.24
CA HIS A 193 4.71 -21.43 -27.50
C HIS A 193 4.62 -22.91 -27.88
N GLN A 194 5.71 -23.67 -27.73
CA GLN A 194 5.71 -25.11 -27.99
C GLN A 194 4.78 -25.86 -27.03
N ILE A 195 4.81 -25.51 -25.74
CA ILE A 195 3.93 -26.08 -24.72
C ILE A 195 2.45 -25.81 -25.03
N ILE A 196 2.10 -24.57 -25.37
CA ILE A 196 0.72 -24.19 -25.70
C ILE A 196 0.24 -24.94 -26.95
N ALA A 197 1.07 -25.02 -27.99
CA ALA A 197 0.74 -25.76 -29.21
C ALA A 197 0.50 -27.25 -28.94
N LEU A 198 1.40 -27.91 -28.21
CA LEU A 198 1.27 -29.32 -27.84
C LEU A 198 0.02 -29.58 -26.97
N ARG A 199 -0.29 -28.68 -26.03
CA ARG A 199 -1.50 -28.79 -25.21
C ARG A 199 -2.76 -28.63 -26.05
N HIS A 200 -2.80 -27.68 -26.98
CA HIS A 200 -3.94 -27.49 -27.87
C HIS A 200 -4.15 -28.70 -28.80
N GLU A 201 -3.08 -29.32 -29.29
CA GLU A 201 -3.17 -30.59 -30.02
C GLU A 201 -3.76 -31.71 -29.15
N LEU A 202 -3.26 -31.87 -27.92
CA LEU A 202 -3.75 -32.89 -26.99
C LEU A 202 -5.23 -32.69 -26.58
N LEU A 203 -5.70 -31.44 -26.48
CA LEU A 203 -7.08 -31.11 -26.12
C LEU A 203 -8.06 -31.28 -27.30
N ASN A 204 -7.60 -31.04 -28.54
CA ASN A 204 -8.42 -31.21 -29.74
C ASN A 204 -8.49 -32.67 -30.24
N MET A 205 -7.57 -33.53 -29.79
CA MET A 205 -7.68 -34.98 -29.96
C MET A 205 -8.86 -35.47 -29.12
N THR A 206 -10.05 -35.54 -29.71
CA THR A 206 -11.29 -35.96 -29.04
C THR A 206 -11.13 -37.30 -28.32
N VAL A 207 -11.82 -37.44 -27.19
CA VAL A 207 -11.99 -38.64 -26.32
C VAL A 207 -12.40 -39.94 -27.07
N ALA A 208 -12.61 -39.88 -28.38
CA ALA A 208 -13.15 -40.96 -29.21
C ALA A 208 -12.13 -42.04 -29.64
N GLU A 209 -10.82 -41.84 -29.48
CA GLU A 209 -9.82 -42.89 -29.76
C GLU A 209 -8.78 -43.00 -28.64
N PRO A 210 -9.02 -43.83 -27.61
CA PRO A 210 -8.08 -44.07 -26.50
C PRO A 210 -6.79 -44.80 -26.91
N ASP A 211 -6.70 -45.30 -28.15
CA ASP A 211 -5.66 -46.20 -28.64
C ASP A 211 -4.66 -45.55 -29.62
N ASP A 212 -4.67 -44.21 -29.78
CA ASP A 212 -3.65 -43.55 -30.59
C ASP A 212 -2.29 -43.59 -29.86
N ALA A 213 -1.41 -44.49 -30.31
CA ALA A 213 -0.05 -44.70 -29.82
C ALA A 213 0.86 -43.45 -29.91
N SER A 214 0.39 -42.37 -30.54
CA SER A 214 1.08 -41.08 -30.59
C SER A 214 0.90 -40.20 -29.34
N VAL A 215 -0.15 -40.42 -28.55
CA VAL A 215 -0.48 -39.62 -27.34
C VAL A 215 0.56 -39.76 -26.22
N PRO A 216 1.10 -40.96 -25.90
CA PRO A 216 2.17 -41.11 -24.91
C PRO A 216 3.42 -40.30 -25.26
N GLY A 217 3.88 -40.36 -26.52
CA GLY A 217 5.09 -39.63 -26.96
C GLY A 217 4.96 -38.10 -26.92
N LYS A 218 3.76 -37.56 -27.19
CA LYS A 218 3.48 -36.13 -27.02
C LYS A 218 3.42 -35.71 -25.55
N ARG A 219 2.88 -36.56 -24.67
CA ARG A 219 2.88 -36.32 -23.22
C ARG A 219 4.29 -36.34 -22.63
N ASP A 220 5.15 -37.25 -23.08
CA ASP A 220 6.55 -37.30 -22.65
C ASP A 220 7.34 -36.08 -23.12
N THR A 221 7.10 -35.62 -24.35
CA THR A 221 7.69 -34.36 -24.84
C THR A 221 7.22 -33.16 -24.01
N LEU A 222 5.93 -33.11 -23.67
CA LEU A 222 5.35 -32.05 -22.86
C LEU A 222 5.95 -32.02 -21.44
N THR A 223 6.15 -33.18 -20.81
CA THR A 223 6.75 -33.25 -19.47
C THR A 223 8.21 -32.81 -19.47
N LEU A 224 8.97 -33.12 -20.51
CA LEU A 224 10.34 -32.63 -20.69
C LEU A 224 10.39 -31.10 -20.84
N LEU A 225 9.58 -30.53 -21.73
CA LEU A 225 9.52 -29.08 -21.92
C LEU A 225 9.05 -28.34 -20.65
N MET A 226 8.11 -28.92 -19.91
CA MET A 226 7.68 -28.38 -18.62
C MET A 226 8.78 -28.45 -17.56
N ALA A 227 9.59 -29.50 -17.53
CA ALA A 227 10.72 -29.61 -16.62
C ALA A 227 11.80 -28.56 -16.93
N GLU A 228 12.14 -28.38 -18.20
CA GLU A 228 13.07 -27.34 -18.66
C GLU A 228 12.57 -25.93 -18.31
N LEU A 229 11.29 -25.64 -18.56
CA LEU A 229 10.68 -24.37 -18.20
C LEU A 229 10.65 -24.14 -16.68
N ASN A 230 10.39 -25.17 -15.89
CA ASN A 230 10.41 -25.07 -14.43
C ASN A 230 11.81 -24.78 -13.88
N ASP A 231 12.86 -25.34 -14.47
CA ASP A 231 14.26 -25.06 -14.08
C ASP A 231 14.62 -23.59 -14.35
N LEU A 232 14.22 -23.07 -15.51
CA LEU A 232 14.36 -21.65 -15.84
C LEU A 232 13.51 -20.75 -14.92
N HIS A 233 12.33 -21.20 -14.49
CA HIS A 233 11.48 -20.46 -13.56
C HIS A 233 12.05 -20.38 -12.14
N GLN A 234 12.89 -21.34 -11.71
CA GLN A 234 13.56 -21.27 -10.41
C GLN A 234 14.56 -20.12 -10.32
N THR A 235 15.21 -19.78 -11.44
CA THR A 235 16.12 -18.62 -11.50
C THR A 235 15.33 -17.34 -11.71
N ARG A 236 14.47 -17.27 -12.74
CA ARG A 236 13.68 -16.08 -13.04
C ARG A 236 12.47 -16.38 -13.93
N THR A 237 11.26 -16.11 -13.45
CA THR A 237 10.03 -16.22 -14.25
C THR A 237 9.83 -14.98 -15.12
N LEU A 238 9.92 -15.13 -16.45
CA LEU A 238 9.67 -14.05 -17.42
C LEU A 238 8.36 -14.26 -18.20
N VAL A 239 8.04 -15.50 -18.55
CA VAL A 239 6.82 -15.87 -19.29
C VAL A 239 6.17 -17.09 -18.66
N SER A 240 4.85 -17.06 -18.49
CA SER A 240 4.05 -18.17 -17.97
C SER A 240 3.17 -18.78 -19.08
N PRO A 241 3.08 -20.11 -19.20
CA PRO A 241 2.27 -20.78 -20.23
C PRO A 241 0.77 -20.84 -19.93
N HIS A 242 0.35 -20.50 -18.71
CA HIS A 242 -1.03 -20.58 -18.25
C HIS A 242 -1.28 -19.52 -17.18
N VAL A 243 -2.56 -19.27 -16.89
CA VAL A 243 -3.01 -18.46 -15.78
C VAL A 243 -3.04 -19.34 -14.54
N ASP A 244 -2.15 -19.04 -13.59
CA ASP A 244 -2.05 -19.72 -12.30
C ASP A 244 -2.59 -18.83 -11.17
N LYS A 245 -2.54 -19.35 -9.94
CA LYS A 245 -2.87 -18.59 -8.73
C LYS A 245 -2.01 -17.33 -8.56
N GLY A 246 -0.75 -17.37 -8.99
CA GLY A 246 0.20 -16.24 -8.90
C GLY A 246 -0.24 -15.06 -9.76
N GLN A 247 -0.68 -15.30 -10.99
CA GLN A 247 -1.18 -14.27 -11.90
C GLN A 247 -2.46 -13.62 -11.36
N ILE A 248 -3.38 -14.43 -10.83
CA ILE A 248 -4.60 -13.93 -10.17
C ILE A 248 -4.25 -13.04 -8.98
N ALA A 249 -3.33 -13.49 -8.13
CA ALA A 249 -2.85 -12.70 -7.01
C ALA A 249 -2.20 -11.39 -7.48
N ALA A 250 -1.43 -11.40 -8.57
CA ALA A 250 -0.80 -10.19 -9.11
C ALA A 250 -1.81 -9.14 -9.57
N VAL A 251 -2.90 -9.56 -10.21
CA VAL A 251 -3.99 -8.66 -10.63
C VAL A 251 -4.68 -8.06 -9.40
N ILE A 252 -5.01 -8.87 -8.40
CA ILE A 252 -5.66 -8.40 -7.18
C ILE A 252 -4.74 -7.46 -6.39
N ALA A 253 -3.45 -7.78 -6.29
CA ALA A 253 -2.44 -6.94 -5.65
C ALA A 253 -2.37 -5.56 -6.31
N GLU A 254 -2.42 -5.48 -7.63
CA GLU A 254 -2.39 -4.20 -8.36
C GLU A 254 -3.66 -3.39 -8.16
N TRP A 255 -4.83 -4.04 -8.13
CA TRP A 255 -6.12 -3.35 -7.95
C TRP A 255 -6.35 -2.87 -6.52
N THR A 256 -5.94 -3.68 -5.55
CA THR A 256 -6.13 -3.40 -4.13
C THR A 256 -4.95 -2.63 -3.53
N GLY A 257 -3.80 -2.70 -4.20
CA GLY A 257 -2.56 -2.16 -3.71
C GLY A 257 -1.83 -3.03 -2.67
N VAL A 258 -2.42 -4.17 -2.28
CA VAL A 258 -1.86 -5.09 -1.29
C VAL A 258 -0.68 -5.86 -1.89
N PRO A 259 0.51 -5.87 -1.26
CA PRO A 259 1.69 -6.57 -1.77
C PRO A 259 1.46 -8.04 -2.14
N LEU A 260 1.99 -8.47 -3.29
CA LEU A 260 1.94 -9.84 -3.80
C LEU A 260 2.43 -10.90 -2.79
N ASN A 261 3.52 -10.61 -2.07
CA ASN A 261 4.09 -11.49 -1.03
C ASN A 261 3.13 -11.72 0.15
N ARG A 262 2.03 -10.95 0.24
CA ARG A 262 0.99 -11.12 1.25
C ARG A 262 -0.18 -11.99 0.77
N LEU A 263 -0.35 -12.12 -0.54
CA LEU A 263 -1.37 -13.00 -1.13
C LEU A 263 -0.88 -14.46 -1.21
N SER A 264 0.44 -14.66 -1.11
CA SER A 264 1.11 -15.96 -0.98
C SER A 264 1.46 -16.28 0.49
N GLN A 265 1.82 -17.53 0.76
CA GLN A 265 2.03 -18.12 2.10
C GLN A 265 3.12 -17.44 2.99
N SER A 266 3.80 -16.40 2.51
CA SER A 266 4.86 -15.64 3.20
C SER A 266 4.37 -14.64 4.27
N GLU A 267 3.06 -14.45 4.47
CA GLU A 267 2.55 -13.59 5.55
C GLU A 267 2.96 -14.06 6.96
N MET A 268 3.11 -15.37 7.16
CA MET A 268 3.42 -15.92 8.49
C MET A 268 4.80 -15.49 8.97
N THR A 269 5.81 -15.53 8.08
CA THR A 269 7.18 -15.08 8.37
C THR A 269 7.18 -13.62 8.77
N LEU A 270 6.44 -12.78 8.02
CA LEU A 270 6.35 -11.34 8.30
C LEU A 270 5.79 -11.04 9.69
N ILE A 271 4.72 -11.73 10.10
CA ILE A 271 4.11 -11.50 11.41
C ILE A 271 5.04 -12.00 12.51
N THR A 272 5.68 -13.15 12.31
CA THR A 272 6.58 -13.78 13.30
C THR A 272 7.85 -12.96 13.53
N GLU A 273 8.41 -12.36 12.47
CA GLU A 273 9.62 -11.53 12.52
C GLU A 273 9.34 -10.04 12.74
N LEU A 274 8.07 -9.65 12.84
CA LEU A 274 7.65 -8.25 13.04
C LEU A 274 8.39 -7.51 14.16
N PRO A 275 8.68 -8.12 15.34
CA PRO A 275 9.46 -7.46 16.38
C PRO A 275 10.89 -7.11 15.96
N VAL A 276 11.51 -7.95 15.13
CA VAL A 276 12.88 -7.73 14.65
C VAL A 276 12.91 -6.53 13.72
N TRP A 277 12.05 -6.54 12.69
CA TRP A 277 11.99 -5.46 11.71
C TRP A 277 11.56 -4.13 12.32
N LEU A 278 10.59 -4.13 13.24
CA LEU A 278 10.24 -2.91 13.97
C LEU A 278 11.36 -2.47 14.91
N GLY A 279 12.09 -3.38 15.57
CA GLY A 279 13.20 -3.05 16.46
C GLY A 279 14.41 -2.45 15.76
N GLU A 280 14.59 -2.72 14.46
CA GLU A 280 15.61 -2.05 13.64
C GLU A 280 15.34 -0.55 13.49
N LYS A 281 14.06 -0.16 13.37
CA LYS A 281 13.65 1.23 13.12
C LYS A 281 13.22 1.98 14.38
N ILE A 282 12.48 1.32 15.28
CA ILE A 282 11.92 1.89 16.50
C ILE A 282 12.79 1.51 17.69
N LYS A 283 13.45 2.49 18.31
CA LYS A 283 14.37 2.29 19.43
C LYS A 283 13.70 2.55 20.78
N GLY A 284 13.99 1.69 21.76
CA GLY A 284 13.54 1.85 23.17
C GLY A 284 12.10 1.46 23.47
N GLN A 285 11.34 0.93 22.50
CA GLN A 285 9.92 0.58 22.66
C GLN A 285 9.64 -0.93 22.56
N SER A 286 10.57 -1.76 23.05
CA SER A 286 10.46 -3.23 22.95
C SER A 286 9.20 -3.79 23.60
N LEU A 287 8.74 -3.20 24.71
CA LEU A 287 7.50 -3.59 25.37
C LEU A 287 6.28 -3.34 24.47
N ALA A 288 6.17 -2.13 23.90
CA ALA A 288 5.08 -1.77 23.01
C ALA A 288 5.06 -2.65 21.75
N ILE A 289 6.23 -2.92 21.16
CA ILE A 289 6.38 -3.79 19.99
C ILE A 289 5.96 -5.23 20.34
N ALA A 290 6.33 -5.76 21.51
CA ALA A 290 5.94 -7.10 21.94
C ALA A 290 4.42 -7.23 22.12
N HIS A 291 3.77 -6.20 22.70
CA HIS A 291 2.31 -6.15 22.81
C HIS A 291 1.65 -6.10 21.43
N LEU A 292 2.10 -5.23 20.53
CA LEU A 292 1.60 -5.14 19.15
C LEU A 292 1.71 -6.48 18.43
N HIS A 293 2.88 -7.11 18.49
CA HIS A 293 3.13 -8.40 17.87
C HIS A 293 2.17 -9.49 18.38
N LYS A 294 2.02 -9.63 19.70
CA LYS A 294 1.11 -10.62 20.31
C LYS A 294 -0.33 -10.47 19.81
N HIS A 295 -0.82 -9.24 19.72
CA HIS A 295 -2.20 -8.96 19.32
C HIS A 295 -2.42 -9.10 17.81
N LEU A 296 -1.46 -8.67 16.98
CA LEU A 296 -1.50 -8.88 15.54
C LEU A 296 -1.37 -10.36 15.16
N LEU A 297 -0.61 -11.15 15.92
CA LEU A 297 -0.53 -12.60 15.71
C LEU A 297 -1.87 -13.28 16.03
N THR A 298 -2.49 -12.92 17.16
CA THR A 298 -3.83 -13.40 17.53
C THR A 298 -4.89 -12.99 16.51
N ALA A 299 -4.76 -11.79 15.95
CA ALA A 299 -5.61 -11.29 14.87
C ALA A 299 -5.57 -12.15 13.62
N ARG A 300 -4.38 -12.63 13.27
CA ARG A 300 -4.09 -13.30 12.01
C ARG A 300 -4.37 -14.79 12.05
N ALA A 301 -4.26 -15.41 13.22
CA ALA A 301 -4.71 -16.78 13.43
C ALA A 301 -6.25 -16.95 13.33
N ASP A 302 -6.99 -15.86 13.11
CA ASP A 302 -8.47 -15.79 13.07
C ASP A 302 -9.14 -16.43 14.30
N LEU A 303 -8.42 -16.46 15.42
CA LEU A 303 -8.89 -17.00 16.71
C LEU A 303 -9.81 -16.01 17.46
N ARG A 304 -10.12 -14.87 16.84
CA ARG A 304 -10.99 -13.84 17.41
C ARG A 304 -12.41 -14.01 16.88
N ARG A 305 -13.35 -13.26 17.46
CA ARG A 305 -14.73 -13.26 16.96
C ARG A 305 -14.74 -12.74 15.51
N PRO A 306 -15.37 -13.47 14.57
CA PRO A 306 -15.43 -13.07 13.17
C PRO A 306 -16.15 -11.73 13.03
N GLY A 307 -15.70 -10.92 12.07
CA GLY A 307 -16.28 -9.61 11.76
C GLY A 307 -15.66 -8.42 12.48
N ARG A 308 -14.64 -8.60 13.33
CA ARG A 308 -13.90 -7.45 13.93
C ARG A 308 -12.80 -6.93 12.99
N PRO A 309 -12.39 -5.65 13.15
CA PRO A 309 -11.21 -5.14 12.45
C PRO A 309 -9.94 -5.91 12.85
N LEU A 310 -8.90 -5.82 12.03
CA LEU A 310 -7.61 -6.46 12.30
C LEU A 310 -7.02 -6.05 13.66
N GLY A 311 -7.32 -4.85 14.15
CA GLY A 311 -7.07 -4.45 15.52
C GLY A 311 -7.48 -3.01 15.78
N ALA A 312 -7.67 -2.68 17.05
CA ALA A 312 -7.82 -1.31 17.52
C ALA A 312 -6.84 -1.12 18.68
N PHE A 313 -5.88 -0.21 18.50
CA PHE A 313 -4.75 -0.03 19.40
C PHE A 313 -4.70 1.41 19.91
N LEU A 314 -4.69 1.59 21.23
CA LEU A 314 -4.51 2.89 21.87
C LEU A 314 -3.06 3.01 22.35
N LEU A 315 -2.26 3.79 21.62
CA LEU A 315 -0.86 4.07 21.94
C LEU A 315 -0.81 5.26 22.91
N ALA A 316 -0.62 4.98 24.19
CA ALA A 316 -0.58 5.99 25.25
C ALA A 316 0.85 6.21 25.73
N GLY A 317 1.28 7.46 25.88
CA GLY A 317 2.65 7.77 26.36
C GLY A 317 3.02 9.23 26.20
N PRO A 318 4.23 9.65 26.60
CA PRO A 318 4.72 11.01 26.41
C PRO A 318 4.79 11.42 24.93
N SER A 319 5.01 12.70 24.66
CA SER A 319 5.21 13.19 23.30
C SER A 319 6.60 12.81 22.77
N GLY A 320 6.73 12.56 21.48
CA GLY A 320 8.03 12.31 20.83
C GLY A 320 8.69 10.96 21.15
N VAL A 321 7.97 9.98 21.71
CA VAL A 321 8.53 8.65 22.06
C VAL A 321 8.43 7.61 20.92
N GLY A 322 7.87 7.97 19.77
CA GLY A 322 7.77 7.10 18.58
C GLY A 322 6.42 6.44 18.33
N LYS A 323 5.33 6.93 18.94
CA LYS A 323 3.95 6.43 18.71
C LYS A 323 3.57 6.47 17.22
N THR A 324 3.61 7.65 16.61
CA THR A 324 3.27 7.88 15.19
C THR A 324 4.24 7.16 14.25
N GLU A 325 5.54 7.16 14.57
CA GLU A 325 6.55 6.46 13.76
C GLU A 325 6.31 4.95 13.75
N THR A 326 5.90 4.35 14.88
CA THR A 326 5.57 2.92 14.95
C THR A 326 4.41 2.58 14.00
N VAL A 327 3.40 3.45 13.92
CA VAL A 327 2.26 3.26 13.01
C VAL A 327 2.66 3.41 11.55
N LEU A 328 3.55 4.37 11.24
CA LEU A 328 4.12 4.54 9.90
C LEU A 328 4.88 3.29 9.45
N GLN A 329 5.77 2.77 10.30
CA GLN A 329 6.53 1.55 10.02
C GLN A 329 5.60 0.34 9.90
N LEU A 330 4.57 0.24 10.73
CA LEU A 330 3.56 -0.81 10.60
C LEU A 330 2.76 -0.71 9.32
N ALA A 331 2.39 0.48 8.84
CA ALA A 331 1.70 0.63 7.56
C ALA A 331 2.58 0.18 6.39
N GLU A 332 3.86 0.53 6.42
CA GLU A 332 4.84 0.10 5.43
C GLU A 332 5.01 -1.42 5.42
N LEU A 333 5.22 -2.02 6.61
CA LEU A 333 5.37 -3.46 6.75
C LEU A 333 4.08 -4.20 6.40
N LEU A 334 2.93 -3.81 6.98
CA LEU A 334 1.63 -4.48 6.91
C LEU A 334 0.79 -4.18 5.65
N PHE A 335 1.09 -3.13 4.90
CA PHE A 335 0.26 -2.79 3.74
C PHE A 335 1.10 -2.40 2.51
N GLY A 336 2.43 -2.39 2.61
CA GLY A 336 3.30 -2.14 1.47
C GLY A 336 3.54 -0.66 1.16
N GLY A 337 3.19 0.23 2.08
CA GLY A 337 3.59 1.63 1.96
C GLY A 337 2.72 2.63 2.72
N ARG A 338 3.24 3.86 2.81
CA ARG A 338 2.60 4.98 3.50
C ARG A 338 1.30 5.45 2.85
N GLN A 339 1.09 5.15 1.58
CA GLN A 339 -0.14 5.46 0.85
C GLN A 339 -1.37 4.72 1.42
N TYR A 340 -1.19 3.64 2.19
CA TYR A 340 -2.28 2.94 2.89
C TYR A 340 -2.47 3.40 4.34
N LEU A 341 -1.75 4.43 4.77
CA LEU A 341 -1.98 5.09 6.04
C LEU A 341 -2.91 6.29 5.82
N THR A 342 -4.05 6.28 6.49
CA THR A 342 -4.92 7.44 6.62
C THR A 342 -4.72 8.05 8.00
N THR A 343 -4.02 9.17 8.06
CA THR A 343 -3.82 9.93 9.31
C THR A 343 -4.90 11.00 9.43
N ILE A 344 -5.56 11.04 10.57
CA ILE A 344 -6.57 12.04 10.89
C ILE A 344 -6.19 12.71 12.19
N ASN A 345 -5.94 14.02 12.12
CA ASN A 345 -5.63 14.82 13.30
C ASN A 345 -6.92 15.12 14.08
N MET A 346 -7.06 14.56 15.28
CA MET A 346 -8.26 14.74 16.10
C MET A 346 -8.39 16.13 16.69
N SER A 347 -7.31 16.93 16.68
CA SER A 347 -7.38 18.35 17.05
C SER A 347 -8.25 19.18 16.10
N GLU A 348 -8.49 18.72 14.86
CA GLU A 348 -9.44 19.36 13.92
C GLU A 348 -10.91 19.04 14.24
N PHE A 349 -11.16 18.03 15.09
CA PHE A 349 -12.50 17.50 15.37
C PHE A 349 -12.97 17.80 16.81
N GLN A 350 -12.62 18.99 17.32
CA GLN A 350 -12.99 19.45 18.67
C GLN A 350 -14.47 19.82 18.82
N GLU A 351 -15.13 20.19 17.72
CA GLU A 351 -16.51 20.66 17.74
C GLU A 351 -17.50 19.61 17.21
N LYS A 352 -18.72 19.59 17.77
CA LYS A 352 -19.74 18.60 17.39
C LYS A 352 -20.08 18.57 15.89
N HIS A 353 -20.03 19.71 15.20
CA HIS A 353 -20.39 19.79 13.79
C HIS A 353 -19.28 19.26 12.85
N THR A 354 -18.06 19.05 13.35
CA THR A 354 -16.94 18.49 12.56
C THR A 354 -17.10 17.00 12.30
N VAL A 355 -17.95 16.31 13.08
CA VAL A 355 -18.28 14.89 12.92
C VAL A 355 -18.74 14.58 11.50
N SER A 356 -19.56 15.45 10.89
CA SER A 356 -20.05 15.26 9.52
C SER A 356 -18.94 15.36 8.46
N ARG A 357 -17.82 16.04 8.73
CA ARG A 357 -16.66 16.00 7.81
C ARG A 357 -15.98 14.63 7.83
N LEU A 358 -16.02 13.93 8.97
CA LEU A 358 -15.38 12.62 9.12
C LEU A 358 -16.14 11.52 8.39
N ILE A 359 -17.48 11.50 8.52
CA ILE A 359 -18.35 10.43 7.98
C ILE A 359 -19.21 10.85 6.78
N GLY A 360 -19.31 12.14 6.49
CA GLY A 360 -20.15 12.70 5.44
C GLY A 360 -21.34 13.47 5.99
N SER A 361 -21.79 14.47 5.21
CA SER A 361 -22.97 15.27 5.54
C SER A 361 -24.26 14.45 5.35
N PRO A 362 -25.22 14.50 6.30
CA PRO A 362 -26.50 13.84 6.13
C PRO A 362 -27.39 14.54 5.08
N PRO A 363 -28.47 13.89 4.60
CA PRO A 363 -29.40 14.49 3.64
C PRO A 363 -29.92 15.86 4.08
N GLY A 364 -29.76 16.87 3.20
CA GLY A 364 -30.23 18.24 3.43
C GLY A 364 -29.18 19.24 3.94
N TYR A 365 -27.91 18.82 4.09
CA TYR A 365 -26.78 19.70 4.45
C TYR A 365 -25.84 19.92 3.25
N VAL A 366 -25.07 21.01 3.29
CA VAL A 366 -24.02 21.29 2.29
C VAL A 366 -22.94 20.19 2.35
N GLY A 367 -22.49 19.68 1.20
CA GLY A 367 -21.58 18.54 1.10
C GLY A 367 -22.27 17.16 1.11
N TYR A 368 -23.60 17.12 1.00
CA TYR A 368 -24.34 15.87 0.79
C TYR A 368 -23.93 15.22 -0.54
N GLY A 369 -23.55 13.93 -0.52
CA GLY A 369 -23.05 13.20 -1.69
C GLY A 369 -21.52 13.09 -1.80
N GLU A 370 -20.76 13.88 -1.03
CA GLU A 370 -19.29 13.93 -1.14
C GLU A 370 -18.56 12.87 -0.28
N GLY A 371 -19.29 12.20 0.62
CA GLY A 371 -18.71 11.25 1.58
C GLY A 371 -17.86 11.95 2.66
N GLY A 372 -17.56 11.24 3.74
CA GLY A 372 -16.63 11.73 4.77
C GLY A 372 -15.19 11.37 4.49
N VAL A 373 -14.25 12.15 5.07
CA VAL A 373 -12.80 11.94 4.93
C VAL A 373 -12.38 10.51 5.32
N LEU A 374 -12.91 9.99 6.43
CA LEU A 374 -12.58 8.64 6.91
C LEU A 374 -13.29 7.58 6.10
N THR A 375 -14.58 7.77 5.88
CA THR A 375 -15.46 6.79 5.22
C THR A 375 -15.05 6.56 3.76
N GLU A 376 -14.68 7.60 3.04
CA GLU A 376 -14.24 7.49 1.66
C GLU A 376 -12.80 6.95 1.57
N ALA A 377 -11.92 7.32 2.51
CA ALA A 377 -10.56 6.75 2.57
C ALA A 377 -10.59 5.22 2.78
N ILE A 378 -11.40 4.72 3.73
CA ILE A 378 -11.55 3.28 3.96
C ILE A 378 -12.22 2.61 2.75
N ARG A 379 -13.23 3.25 2.15
CA ARG A 379 -13.91 2.69 0.98
C ARG A 379 -12.98 2.55 -0.24
N GLN A 380 -12.10 3.53 -0.47
CA GLN A 380 -11.11 3.46 -1.54
C GLN A 380 -9.97 2.48 -1.22
N LYS A 381 -9.60 2.38 0.06
CA LYS A 381 -8.50 1.54 0.56
C LYS A 381 -8.99 0.66 1.72
N PRO A 382 -9.71 -0.43 1.43
CA PRO A 382 -10.28 -1.32 2.46
C PRO A 382 -9.19 -2.05 3.26
N TYR A 383 -8.00 -2.17 2.68
CA TYR A 383 -6.78 -2.64 3.33
C TYR A 383 -5.92 -1.45 3.70
N SER A 384 -6.05 -0.97 4.93
CA SER A 384 -5.38 0.24 5.35
C SER A 384 -5.12 0.28 6.85
N VAL A 385 -4.25 1.21 7.21
CA VAL A 385 -4.06 1.66 8.59
C VAL A 385 -4.78 3.00 8.75
N VAL A 386 -5.62 3.11 9.77
CA VAL A 386 -6.21 4.39 10.17
C VAL A 386 -5.56 4.85 11.46
N LEU A 387 -4.94 6.03 11.41
CA LEU A 387 -4.32 6.67 12.56
C LEU A 387 -5.15 7.86 13.01
N LEU A 388 -5.69 7.79 14.22
CA LEU A 388 -6.35 8.90 14.91
C LEU A 388 -5.33 9.54 15.86
N ASP A 389 -4.73 10.65 15.42
CA ASP A 389 -3.66 11.31 16.18
C ASP A 389 -4.24 12.30 17.21
N GLU A 390 -3.67 12.36 18.41
CA GLU A 390 -4.09 13.25 19.51
C GLU A 390 -5.57 13.08 19.92
N VAL A 391 -6.03 11.83 20.07
CA VAL A 391 -7.46 11.54 20.27
C VAL A 391 -8.07 12.17 21.53
N GLU A 392 -7.26 12.52 22.54
CA GLU A 392 -7.71 13.26 23.72
C GLU A 392 -8.29 14.66 23.40
N LYS A 393 -8.02 15.19 22.21
CA LYS A 393 -8.53 16.49 21.74
C LYS A 393 -9.87 16.37 21.02
N ALA A 394 -10.30 15.17 20.63
CA ALA A 394 -11.53 14.97 19.89
C ALA A 394 -12.78 15.28 20.72
N HIS A 395 -13.85 15.73 20.06
CA HIS A 395 -15.17 15.75 20.66
C HIS A 395 -15.67 14.32 20.98
N PRO A 396 -16.32 14.06 22.13
CA PRO A 396 -16.79 12.72 22.50
C PRO A 396 -17.73 12.04 21.48
N ASP A 397 -18.51 12.83 20.72
CA ASP A 397 -19.38 12.30 19.66
C ASP A 397 -18.60 11.70 18.48
N VAL A 398 -17.37 12.16 18.22
CA VAL A 398 -16.49 11.55 17.21
C VAL A 398 -16.12 10.13 17.61
N LEU A 399 -15.77 9.94 18.89
CA LEU A 399 -15.39 8.63 19.43
C LEU A 399 -16.54 7.62 19.43
N ASN A 400 -17.79 8.11 19.55
CA ASN A 400 -18.97 7.25 19.51
C ASN A 400 -19.13 6.54 18.15
N LEU A 401 -18.61 7.11 17.05
CA LEU A 401 -18.65 6.50 15.72
C LEU A 401 -17.87 5.18 15.65
N PHE A 402 -16.75 5.11 16.39
CA PHE A 402 -15.85 3.96 16.34
C PHE A 402 -16.34 2.75 17.12
N TYR A 403 -17.43 2.87 17.90
CA TYR A 403 -18.01 1.74 18.62
C TYR A 403 -18.42 0.61 17.68
N GLN A 404 -19.10 0.97 16.58
CA GLN A 404 -19.55 -0.01 15.59
C GLN A 404 -18.37 -0.55 14.80
N ALA A 405 -17.43 0.31 14.41
CA ALA A 405 -16.23 -0.09 13.70
C ALA A 405 -15.40 -1.11 14.48
N PHE A 406 -15.17 -0.90 15.79
CA PHE A 406 -14.34 -1.80 16.60
C PHE A 406 -15.05 -3.10 16.99
N ASP A 407 -16.39 -3.10 17.05
CA ASP A 407 -17.15 -4.28 17.47
C ASP A 407 -17.57 -5.17 16.31
N LYS A 408 -18.06 -4.56 15.23
CA LYS A 408 -18.66 -5.24 14.06
C LYS A 408 -17.83 -5.10 12.78
N GLY A 409 -16.71 -4.36 12.81
CA GLY A 409 -15.90 -4.14 11.62
C GLY A 409 -16.64 -3.38 10.53
N GLU A 410 -17.67 -2.60 10.87
CA GLU A 410 -18.51 -1.90 9.92
C GLU A 410 -18.83 -0.49 10.45
N MET A 411 -18.88 0.49 9.55
CA MET A 411 -19.20 1.88 9.85
C MET A 411 -20.24 2.39 8.87
N ALA A 412 -21.18 3.20 9.33
CA ALA A 412 -22.13 3.88 8.44
C ALA A 412 -21.61 5.28 8.09
N ASP A 413 -21.66 5.66 6.82
CA ASP A 413 -21.45 7.04 6.40
C ASP A 413 -22.68 7.93 6.70
N GLY A 414 -22.56 9.23 6.38
CA GLY A 414 -23.65 10.20 6.55
C GLY A 414 -24.93 9.88 5.76
N GLU A 415 -24.84 9.02 4.76
CA GLU A 415 -25.98 8.55 3.93
C GLU A 415 -26.59 7.24 4.44
N GLY A 416 -25.93 6.59 5.41
CA GLY A 416 -26.32 5.28 5.95
C GLY A 416 -25.78 4.10 5.15
N ARG A 417 -24.83 4.32 4.24
CA ARG A 417 -24.12 3.24 3.55
C ARG A 417 -23.14 2.58 4.50
N LEU A 418 -23.15 1.25 4.53
CA LEU A 418 -22.22 0.47 5.34
C LEU A 418 -20.86 0.35 4.62
N ILE A 419 -19.80 0.63 5.37
CA ILE A 419 -18.40 0.57 4.95
C ILE A 419 -17.70 -0.53 5.76
N ASP A 420 -17.08 -1.45 5.05
CA ASP A 420 -16.34 -2.56 5.64
C ASP A 420 -14.98 -2.09 6.17
N CYS A 421 -14.75 -2.33 7.46
CA CYS A 421 -13.53 -2.02 8.19
C CYS A 421 -12.82 -3.28 8.72
N LYS A 422 -13.25 -4.49 8.32
CA LYS A 422 -12.68 -5.76 8.81
C LYS A 422 -11.18 -5.89 8.53
N ASN A 423 -10.74 -5.34 7.40
CA ASN A 423 -9.34 -5.37 6.95
C ASN A 423 -8.54 -4.12 7.35
N VAL A 424 -9.09 -3.26 8.20
CA VAL A 424 -8.45 -2.04 8.70
C VAL A 424 -7.79 -2.30 10.06
N VAL A 425 -6.60 -1.74 10.27
CA VAL A 425 -5.99 -1.64 11.60
C VAL A 425 -6.13 -0.20 12.09
N PHE A 426 -6.81 -0.02 13.22
CA PHE A 426 -6.97 1.28 13.86
C PHE A 426 -5.88 1.51 14.90
N PHE A 427 -5.19 2.64 14.79
CA PHE A 427 -4.31 3.17 15.82
C PHE A 427 -4.85 4.50 16.31
N LEU A 428 -4.84 4.69 17.62
CA LEU A 428 -5.17 5.92 18.28
C LEU A 428 -3.95 6.32 19.09
N THR A 429 -3.45 7.54 18.95
CA THR A 429 -2.37 8.02 19.81
C THR A 429 -2.96 8.94 20.87
N SER A 430 -2.40 8.86 22.07
CA SER A 430 -2.77 9.79 23.13
C SER A 430 -1.59 10.14 24.02
N ASN A 431 -1.61 11.36 24.55
CA ASN A 431 -0.72 11.78 25.63
C ASN A 431 -1.36 11.65 27.03
N LEU A 432 -2.59 11.11 27.09
CA LEU A 432 -3.31 10.93 28.34
C LEU A 432 -2.60 9.91 29.24
N GLY A 433 -2.48 10.22 30.53
CA GLY A 433 -1.81 9.35 31.51
C GLY A 433 -0.28 9.29 31.40
N TYR A 434 0.36 10.21 30.67
CA TYR A 434 1.83 10.18 30.50
C TYR A 434 2.59 10.26 31.84
N GLN A 435 2.08 10.99 32.84
CA GLN A 435 2.74 11.13 34.15
C GLN A 435 2.86 9.77 34.85
N VAL A 436 1.76 9.01 34.88
CA VAL A 436 1.73 7.64 35.43
C VAL A 436 2.66 6.71 34.66
N ILE A 437 2.75 6.87 33.33
CA ILE A 437 3.67 6.10 32.50
C ILE A 437 5.13 6.39 32.85
N VAL A 438 5.47 7.66 33.12
CA VAL A 438 6.81 8.05 33.55
C VAL A 438 7.12 7.54 34.95
N GLU A 439 6.19 7.65 35.90
CA GLU A 439 6.35 7.21 37.29
C GLU A 439 6.49 5.69 37.45
N HIS A 440 5.81 4.92 36.60
CA HIS A 440 5.79 3.45 36.66
C HIS A 440 6.56 2.79 35.51
N ALA A 441 7.48 3.50 34.85
CA ALA A 441 8.25 2.98 33.72
C ALA A 441 8.99 1.67 34.04
N ASP A 442 9.45 1.50 35.28
CA ASP A 442 10.19 0.32 35.74
C ASP A 442 9.28 -0.85 36.18
N ASN A 443 7.96 -0.65 36.24
CA ASN A 443 7.01 -1.67 36.73
C ASN A 443 5.79 -1.82 35.81
N ALA A 444 5.95 -2.63 34.76
CA ALA A 444 4.92 -2.85 33.73
C ALA A 444 3.58 -3.42 34.26
N GLN A 445 3.59 -4.18 35.37
CA GLN A 445 2.37 -4.74 35.96
C GLN A 445 1.52 -3.65 36.62
N ARG A 446 2.14 -2.84 37.48
CA ARG A 446 1.44 -1.71 38.13
C ARG A 446 1.06 -0.61 37.15
N LEU A 447 1.83 -0.45 36.08
CA LEU A 447 1.57 0.54 35.04
C LEU A 447 0.17 0.41 34.45
N HIS A 448 -0.26 -0.79 34.08
CA HIS A 448 -1.57 -1.00 33.47
C HIS A 448 -2.71 -0.70 34.44
N GLU A 449 -2.58 -1.12 35.70
CA GLU A 449 -3.57 -0.86 36.76
C GLU A 449 -3.71 0.63 37.06
N ALA A 450 -2.59 1.36 37.09
CA ALA A 450 -2.57 2.79 37.36
C ALA A 450 -3.03 3.63 36.16
N LEU A 451 -2.78 3.17 34.93
CA LEU A 451 -3.16 3.89 33.71
C LEU A 451 -4.67 3.76 33.40
N TYR A 452 -5.27 2.60 33.70
CA TYR A 452 -6.68 2.33 33.42
C TYR A 452 -7.67 3.40 33.92
N PRO A 453 -7.64 3.87 35.19
CA PRO A 453 -8.61 4.85 35.68
C PRO A 453 -8.55 6.19 34.94
N ILE A 454 -7.35 6.63 34.54
CA ILE A 454 -7.16 7.88 33.78
C ILE A 454 -7.76 7.74 32.38
N LEU A 455 -7.46 6.61 31.71
CA LEU A 455 -8.03 6.34 30.39
C LEU A 455 -9.56 6.17 30.45
N ALA A 456 -10.09 5.52 31.49
CA ALA A 456 -11.52 5.26 31.65
C ALA A 456 -12.35 6.52 31.92
N ASP A 457 -11.73 7.57 32.48
CA ASP A 457 -12.37 8.87 32.69
C ASP A 457 -12.66 9.57 31.34
N PHE A 458 -11.71 9.51 30.41
CA PHE A 458 -11.87 10.09 29.07
C PHE A 458 -12.58 9.15 28.09
N PHE A 459 -12.06 7.93 27.93
CA PHE A 459 -12.65 6.89 27.11
C PHE A 459 -13.67 6.12 27.95
N LYS A 460 -14.96 6.37 27.68
CA LYS A 460 -16.06 5.55 28.23
C LYS A 460 -15.65 4.06 28.26
N PRO A 461 -15.85 3.33 29.38
CA PRO A 461 -15.32 1.97 29.55
C PRO A 461 -15.66 1.00 28.42
N ALA A 462 -16.83 1.17 27.80
CA ALA A 462 -17.27 0.38 26.67
C ALA A 462 -16.36 0.53 25.42
N LEU A 463 -15.83 1.73 25.13
CA LEU A 463 -14.89 1.92 24.03
C LEU A 463 -13.51 1.39 24.41
N LEU A 464 -13.05 1.70 25.62
CA LEU A 464 -11.74 1.26 26.12
C LEU A 464 -11.59 -0.26 26.09
N ALA A 465 -12.62 -1.01 26.47
CA ALA A 465 -12.62 -2.48 26.44
C ALA A 465 -12.57 -3.09 25.03
N ARG A 466 -12.77 -2.30 23.97
CA ARG A 466 -12.68 -2.72 22.56
C ARG A 466 -11.31 -2.40 21.95
N MET A 467 -10.48 -1.64 22.65
CA MET A 467 -9.14 -1.25 22.22
C MET A 467 -8.10 -1.98 23.07
N GLU A 468 -6.97 -2.30 22.46
CA GLU A 468 -5.79 -2.74 23.21
C GLU A 468 -4.97 -1.52 23.62
N THR A 469 -4.76 -1.34 24.92
CA THR A 469 -3.97 -0.23 25.43
C THR A 469 -2.49 -0.62 25.42
N ILE A 470 -1.67 0.16 24.72
CA ILE A 470 -0.24 -0.07 24.58
C ILE A 470 0.51 1.13 25.15
N PRO A 471 1.16 0.98 26.32
CA PRO A 471 1.96 2.04 26.91
C PRO A 471 3.29 2.19 26.16
N PHE A 472 3.65 3.44 25.84
CA PHE A 472 4.96 3.84 25.32
C PHE A 472 5.77 4.50 26.41
N LEU A 473 6.95 3.94 26.67
CA LEU A 473 7.82 4.37 27.76
C LEU A 473 8.60 5.63 27.39
N PRO A 474 9.00 6.46 28.36
CA PRO A 474 9.95 7.54 28.13
C PRO A 474 11.28 7.00 27.58
N LEU A 475 11.92 7.76 26.70
CA LEU A 475 13.18 7.33 26.06
C LEU A 475 14.35 7.48 27.04
N SER A 476 15.14 6.41 27.19
CA SER A 476 16.39 6.46 27.96
C SER A 476 17.45 7.30 27.24
N LYS A 477 18.44 7.80 27.98
CA LYS A 477 19.58 8.53 27.40
C LYS A 477 20.32 7.71 26.32
N GLU A 478 20.52 6.42 26.56
CA GLU A 478 21.14 5.49 25.60
C GLU A 478 20.31 5.35 24.32
N THR A 479 18.99 5.29 24.45
CA THR A 479 18.07 5.24 23.31
C THR A 479 18.14 6.52 22.50
N LEU A 480 18.16 7.68 23.16
CA LEU A 480 18.29 8.98 22.49
C LEU A 480 19.60 9.08 21.71
N ILE A 481 20.73 8.66 22.27
CA ILE A 481 22.03 8.61 21.56
C ILE A 481 21.93 7.76 20.29
N THR A 482 21.29 6.60 20.38
CA THR A 482 21.07 5.71 19.22
C THR A 482 20.23 6.39 18.15
N ILE A 483 19.19 7.15 18.54
CA ILE A 483 18.34 7.91 17.63
C ILE A 483 19.13 9.06 16.98
N ILE A 484 19.94 9.80 17.74
CA ILE A 484 20.82 10.87 17.21
C ILE A 484 21.74 10.29 16.12
N ALA A 485 22.43 9.20 16.42
CA ALA A 485 23.34 8.55 15.47
C ALA A 485 22.61 8.15 14.17
N ALA A 486 21.43 7.55 14.27
CA ALA A 486 20.63 7.17 13.11
C ALA A 486 20.19 8.39 12.27
N LYS A 487 19.83 9.51 12.90
CA LYS A 487 19.44 10.75 12.21
C LYS A 487 20.62 11.41 11.50
N LEU A 488 21.78 11.46 12.15
CA LEU A 488 23.01 12.01 11.57
C LEU A 488 23.50 11.17 10.38
N HIS A 489 23.43 9.84 10.48
CA HIS A 489 23.77 8.96 9.35
C HIS A 489 22.82 9.13 8.16
N ARG A 490 21.53 9.38 8.42
CA ARG A 490 20.56 9.73 7.36
C ARG A 490 20.92 11.06 6.68
N LEU A 491 21.38 12.05 7.44
CA LEU A 491 21.84 13.33 6.88
C LEU A 491 23.09 13.13 6.01
N GLU A 492 24.06 12.35 6.48
CA GLU A 492 25.24 11.94 5.71
C GLU A 492 24.85 11.29 4.37
N THR A 493 23.95 10.30 4.42
CA THR A 493 23.47 9.61 3.21
C THR A 493 22.82 10.58 2.22
N LEU A 494 22.02 11.53 2.70
CA LEU A 494 21.35 12.53 1.86
C LEU A 494 22.36 13.47 1.19
N LEU A 495 23.36 13.95 1.92
CA LEU A 495 24.41 14.82 1.40
C LEU A 495 25.27 14.09 0.35
N HIS A 496 25.58 12.82 0.60
CA HIS A 496 26.31 12.00 -0.36
C HIS A 496 25.52 11.79 -1.65
N GLN A 497 24.24 11.42 -1.56
CA GLN A 497 23.37 11.22 -2.73
C GLN A 497 23.15 12.48 -3.55
N ARG A 498 23.01 13.65 -2.89
CA ARG A 498 22.66 14.90 -3.57
C ARG A 498 23.86 15.66 -4.11
N PHE A 499 25.00 15.60 -3.40
CA PHE A 499 26.18 16.42 -3.70
C PHE A 499 27.44 15.60 -3.99
N GLY A 500 27.41 14.27 -3.84
CA GLY A 500 28.60 13.42 -3.95
C GLY A 500 29.64 13.66 -2.84
N ALA A 501 29.26 14.38 -1.79
CA ALA A 501 30.19 14.84 -0.76
C ALA A 501 30.53 13.73 0.23
N GLU A 502 31.77 13.70 0.68
CA GLU A 502 32.17 12.95 1.88
C GLU A 502 31.77 13.76 3.11
N VAL A 503 31.05 13.15 4.06
CA VAL A 503 30.55 13.85 5.26
C VAL A 503 31.30 13.37 6.48
N MET A 504 31.89 14.31 7.22
CA MET A 504 32.52 14.06 8.51
C MET A 504 31.74 14.77 9.61
N ILE A 505 31.24 14.01 10.58
CA ILE A 505 30.51 14.55 11.73
C ILE A 505 31.35 14.32 12.97
N ASP A 506 31.79 15.40 13.63
CA ASP A 506 32.60 15.31 14.84
C ASP A 506 31.77 14.73 16.00
N ALA A 507 32.38 13.90 16.85
CA ALA A 507 31.70 13.25 17.98
C ALA A 507 30.99 14.25 18.92
N GLN A 508 31.60 15.43 19.08
CA GLN A 508 31.06 16.53 19.90
C GLN A 508 29.68 17.01 19.45
N VAL A 509 29.32 16.84 18.17
CA VAL A 509 27.99 17.21 17.65
C VAL A 509 26.90 16.41 18.37
N SER A 510 27.12 15.10 18.55
CA SER A 510 26.13 14.23 19.21
C SER A 510 25.97 14.57 20.70
N ASP A 511 27.08 14.87 21.38
CA ASP A 511 27.08 15.28 22.79
C ASP A 511 26.40 16.63 22.98
N GLU A 512 26.67 17.61 22.10
CA GLU A 512 26.07 18.94 22.15
C GLU A 512 24.57 18.91 21.85
N ILE A 513 24.12 18.09 20.88
CA ILE A 513 22.68 17.85 20.66
C ILE A 513 22.04 17.29 21.95
N MET A 514 22.68 16.30 22.58
CA MET A 514 22.16 15.69 23.81
C MET A 514 22.09 16.69 24.98
N LEU A 515 23.06 17.60 25.11
CA LEU A 515 23.06 18.66 26.13
C LEU A 515 21.87 19.62 25.98
N ARG A 516 21.45 19.93 24.75
CA ARG A 516 20.31 20.82 24.46
C ARG A 516 18.96 20.17 24.70
N VAL A 517 18.89 18.83 24.67
CA VAL A 517 17.70 18.06 25.03
C VAL A 517 17.55 18.02 26.56
N THR A 518 17.12 19.15 27.12
CA THR A 518 17.03 19.40 28.56
C THR A 518 15.75 18.89 29.21
N ARG A 519 14.70 18.59 28.43
CA ARG A 519 13.41 18.08 28.94
C ARG A 519 13.10 16.70 28.35
N ALA A 520 13.18 15.68 29.20
CA ALA A 520 12.79 14.30 28.85
C ALA A 520 11.33 14.17 28.37
N GLU A 521 10.46 15.11 28.75
CA GLU A 521 9.02 15.10 28.48
C GLU A 521 8.65 15.24 26.99
N ASN A 522 9.54 15.82 26.17
CA ASN A 522 9.28 16.06 24.74
C ASN A 522 9.98 15.05 23.81
N GLY A 523 10.68 14.05 24.37
CA GLY A 523 11.26 12.92 23.65
C GLY A 523 12.13 13.30 22.44
N ALA A 524 12.07 12.48 21.38
CA ALA A 524 12.82 12.65 20.14
C ALA A 524 12.35 13.87 19.30
N ARG A 525 11.23 14.51 19.64
CA ARG A 525 10.75 15.70 18.91
C ARG A 525 11.64 16.93 19.18
N MET A 526 12.19 17.06 20.37
CA MET A 526 13.19 18.12 20.66
C MET A 526 14.48 17.91 19.90
N LEU A 527 14.90 16.65 19.75
CA LEU A 527 16.08 16.30 18.95
C LEU A 527 15.90 16.73 17.50
N GLU A 528 14.73 16.48 16.89
CA GLU A 528 14.43 16.98 15.54
C GLU A 528 14.46 18.51 15.48
N SER A 529 13.86 19.19 16.46
CA SER A 529 13.89 20.65 16.52
C SER A 529 15.30 21.23 16.64
N VAL A 530 16.22 20.57 17.36
CA VAL A 530 17.63 20.99 17.48
C VAL A 530 18.37 20.75 16.17
N ILE A 531 18.21 19.58 15.55
CA ILE A 531 18.84 19.28 14.26
C ILE A 531 18.34 20.26 13.19
N ASP A 532 17.03 20.42 13.04
CA ASP A 532 16.43 21.26 12.01
C ASP A 532 16.63 22.76 12.27
N GLY A 533 16.60 23.18 13.54
CA GLY A 533 16.67 24.57 13.94
C GLY A 533 18.09 25.11 14.14
N GLU A 534 19.08 24.25 14.40
CA GLU A 534 20.41 24.70 14.80
C GLU A 534 21.55 24.02 14.03
N VAL A 535 21.42 22.73 13.66
CA VAL A 535 22.45 22.01 12.89
C VAL A 535 22.31 22.25 11.39
N LEU A 536 21.10 22.13 10.84
CA LEU A 536 20.84 22.29 9.40
C LEU A 536 21.01 23.72 8.86
N PRO A 537 20.64 24.80 9.57
CA PRO A 537 20.77 26.15 9.03
C PRO A 537 22.18 26.58 8.65
N PRO A 538 23.24 26.41 9.47
CA PRO A 538 24.59 26.80 9.07
C PRO A 538 25.09 25.97 7.89
N LEU A 539 24.78 24.67 7.86
CA LEU A 539 25.08 23.79 6.72
C LEU A 539 24.36 24.25 5.45
N SER A 540 23.06 24.54 5.54
CA SER A 540 22.23 24.94 4.40
C SER A 540 22.70 26.27 3.81
N LEU A 541 23.02 27.25 4.65
CA LEU A 541 23.55 28.54 4.22
C LEU A 541 24.85 28.35 3.43
N LEU A 542 25.76 27.55 3.94
CA LEU A 542 27.09 27.35 3.35
C LEU A 542 26.98 26.55 2.03
N LEU A 543 26.13 25.52 1.98
CA LEU A 543 25.81 24.81 0.73
C LEU A 543 25.23 25.76 -0.33
N LEU A 544 24.28 26.62 0.03
CA LEU A 544 23.69 27.60 -0.90
C LEU A 544 24.71 28.62 -1.39
N GLN A 545 25.62 29.09 -0.53
CA GLN A 545 26.70 30.00 -0.92
C GLN A 545 27.66 29.33 -1.92
N LYS A 546 28.04 28.08 -1.69
CA LYS A 546 28.92 27.32 -2.61
C LYS A 546 28.24 27.01 -3.94
N LEU A 547 26.96 26.66 -3.92
CA LEU A 547 26.17 26.48 -5.15
C LEU A 547 26.04 27.78 -5.95
N ALA A 548 25.82 28.92 -5.28
CA ALA A 548 25.77 30.23 -5.94
C ALA A 548 27.14 30.65 -6.52
N ALA A 549 28.23 30.22 -5.90
CA ALA A 549 29.59 30.44 -6.39
C ALA A 549 30.02 29.45 -7.49
N GLY A 550 29.23 28.40 -7.77
CA GLY A 550 29.56 27.36 -8.74
C GLY A 550 30.67 26.40 -8.31
N SER A 551 31.02 26.37 -7.03
CA SER A 551 32.08 25.51 -6.47
C SER A 551 31.61 24.07 -6.30
N THR A 552 32.51 23.10 -6.51
CA THR A 552 32.25 21.69 -6.22
C THR A 552 32.36 21.42 -4.71
N ILE A 553 31.41 20.65 -4.16
CA ILE A 553 31.36 20.29 -2.74
C ILE A 553 31.94 18.89 -2.61
N SER A 554 33.21 18.77 -2.23
CA SER A 554 33.87 17.47 -2.11
C SER A 554 33.77 16.89 -0.70
N ARG A 555 33.94 17.72 0.34
CA ARG A 555 33.85 17.27 1.74
C ARG A 555 33.09 18.27 2.60
N VAL A 556 32.17 17.78 3.42
CA VAL A 556 31.39 18.54 4.40
C VAL A 556 31.80 18.09 5.80
N ARG A 557 32.28 19.01 6.64
CA ARG A 557 32.53 18.75 8.06
C ARG A 557 31.49 19.46 8.91
N ILE A 558 30.85 18.74 9.82
CA ILE A 558 29.94 19.30 10.82
C ILE A 558 30.63 19.20 12.18
N ALA A 559 30.80 20.33 12.85
CA ALA A 559 31.52 20.45 14.11
C ALA A 559 30.76 21.34 15.11
N VAL A 560 31.30 21.43 16.32
CA VAL A 560 30.82 22.33 17.37
C VAL A 560 31.96 23.25 17.78
N ASP A 561 31.73 24.56 17.76
CA ASP A 561 32.66 25.58 18.25
C ASP A 561 31.93 26.51 19.22
N GLU A 562 32.51 26.76 20.41
CA GLU A 562 31.90 27.57 21.48
C GLU A 562 30.40 27.29 21.74
N HIS A 563 29.99 26.01 21.76
CA HIS A 563 28.58 25.60 21.85
C HIS A 563 27.71 26.15 20.71
N ARG A 564 28.23 26.23 19.49
CA ARG A 564 27.47 26.51 18.27
C ARG A 564 27.81 25.47 17.22
N PHE A 565 26.79 24.98 16.52
CA PHE A 565 27.00 24.08 15.39
C PHE A 565 27.60 24.89 14.23
N THR A 566 28.72 24.40 13.72
CA THR A 566 29.42 24.98 12.57
C THR A 566 29.51 23.92 11.48
N ALA A 567 29.44 24.37 10.24
CA ALA A 567 29.69 23.55 9.07
C ALA A 567 30.86 24.15 8.31
N ASP A 568 31.73 23.30 7.79
CA ASP A 568 32.83 23.69 6.91
C ASP A 568 32.80 22.82 5.66
N ILE A 569 33.14 23.40 4.51
CA ILE A 569 33.23 22.68 3.24
C ILE A 569 34.63 22.85 2.70
N GLN A 570 35.36 21.74 2.62
CA GLN A 570 36.65 21.71 1.96
C GLN A 570 36.44 21.54 0.46
N GLU A 571 37.19 22.32 -0.32
CA GLU A 571 37.25 22.21 -1.77
C GLU A 571 38.34 21.18 -2.15
N THR A 572 38.10 20.40 -3.19
CA THR A 572 39.22 19.79 -3.92
C THR A 572 39.92 20.93 -4.66
N ALA A 573 41.18 21.22 -4.29
CA ALA A 573 42.01 22.15 -5.04
C ALA A 573 42.09 21.68 -6.50
N THR A 574 41.37 22.34 -7.39
CA THR A 574 41.67 22.28 -8.82
C THR A 574 42.98 23.01 -9.02
N GLU A 575 44.05 22.26 -9.30
CA GLU A 575 45.31 22.79 -9.83
C GLU A 575 45.01 23.69 -11.03
N ASN A 576 45.08 25.01 -10.84
CA ASN A 576 45.28 26.01 -11.88
C ASN A 576 45.57 27.38 -11.25
N GLU A 577 46.67 27.47 -10.52
CA GLU A 577 47.45 28.72 -10.47
C GLU A 577 48.69 28.50 -11.33
N GLY A 578 48.56 28.80 -12.62
CA GLY A 578 49.70 28.93 -13.51
C GLY A 578 50.59 30.08 -13.01
N GLU A 579 51.82 29.75 -12.67
CA GLU A 579 52.93 30.68 -12.47
C GLU A 579 53.05 31.62 -13.68
N LEU A 580 52.55 32.85 -13.54
CA LEU A 580 53.03 33.99 -14.29
C LEU A 580 54.33 34.47 -13.63
N CYS A 581 55.40 33.69 -13.81
CA CYS A 581 56.76 34.16 -13.57
C CYS A 581 57.25 34.91 -14.82
N VAL A 582 57.51 36.20 -14.59
CA VAL A 582 58.13 37.15 -15.50
C VAL A 582 59.61 36.76 -15.69
N GLU A 583 60.05 36.64 -16.95
CA GLU A 583 61.35 37.13 -17.44
C GLU A 583 61.29 37.44 -18.95
#